data_AF-A0A176RYJ6-F1
#
_entry.id   AF-A0A176RYJ6-F1
#
_cell.length_a   1.000
_cell.length_b   1.000
_cell.length_c   1.000
_cell.angle_alpha   90.00
_cell.angle_beta   90.00
_cell.angle_gamma   90.00
#
_symmetry.space_group_name_H-M   'P 1'
#
loop_
_entity.id
_entity.type
_entity.pdbx_description
1 polymer ?
#
loop_
_entity_poly.entity_id
_entity_poly.type
_entity_poly.pdbx_seq_one_letter_code
_entity_poly.pdbx_strand_id
1 'polypeptide(L)' 'MGYAQGFEFEEFQSIPTQGALDWEYFTIGSDHYLAVANHHNDSTYNINSTLYRWHGASFVEYQSIPTQGARDWEF' A
#
# COMPACT_ATOMS: atom_id res chain seq x y z
N MET A 1 21.44 34.69 10.12
CA MET A 1 21.54 33.61 9.13
C MET A 1 20.94 32.37 9.76
N GLY A 2 19.68 32.05 9.46
CA GLY A 2 19.00 30.87 9.99
C GLY A 2 19.31 29.68 9.10
N TYR A 3 19.86 28.62 9.66
CA TYR A 3 20.08 27.36 8.95
C TYR A 3 18.73 26.71 8.69
N ALA A 4 18.50 26.27 7.44
CA ALA A 4 17.31 25.50 7.08
C ALA A 4 17.28 24.20 7.88
N GLN A 5 16.16 23.93 8.55
CA GLN A 5 15.86 22.63 9.17
C GLN A 5 15.83 21.59 8.03
N GLY A 6 16.56 20.48 8.20
CA GLY A 6 16.68 19.43 7.19
C GLY A 6 15.33 18.74 6.94
N PHE A 7 15.06 18.39 5.69
CA PHE A 7 13.90 17.59 5.29
C PHE A 7 14.12 16.14 5.73
N GLU A 8 13.72 15.81 6.96
CA GLU A 8 13.67 14.42 7.43
C GLU A 8 12.39 13.75 6.93
N PHE A 9 12.46 12.45 6.63
CA PHE A 9 11.27 11.66 6.35
C PHE A 9 10.53 11.41 7.66
N GLU A 10 9.26 11.81 7.69
CA GLU A 10 8.33 11.52 8.78
C GLU A 10 7.38 10.40 8.36
N GLU A 11 7.07 9.51 9.31
CA GLU A 11 6.07 8.47 9.09
C GLU A 11 4.71 9.11 8.80
N PHE A 12 4.14 8.80 7.64
CA PHE A 12 2.82 9.28 7.26
C PHE A 12 1.70 8.34 7.77
N GLN A 13 1.86 7.03 7.54
CA GLN A 13 0.86 6.02 7.92
C GLN A 13 1.53 4.65 8.06
N SER A 14 1.12 3.89 9.08
CA SER A 14 1.44 2.47 9.22
C SER A 14 0.27 1.62 8.74
N ILE A 15 0.53 0.63 7.88
CA ILE A 15 -0.47 -0.30 7.37
C ILE A 15 0.03 -1.74 7.58
N PRO A 16 -0.69 -2.58 8.35
CA PRO A 16 -0.32 -3.98 8.51
C PRO A 16 -0.57 -4.76 7.21
N THR A 17 0.38 -5.62 6.85
CA THR A 17 0.30 -6.47 5.65
C THR A 17 0.56 -7.93 5.98
N GLN A 18 0.34 -8.82 5.01
CA GLN A 18 0.61 -10.25 5.13
C GLN A 18 1.71 -10.65 4.15
N GLY A 19 2.96 -10.57 4.64
CA GLY A 19 4.14 -10.93 3.87
C GLY A 19 4.22 -10.16 2.55
N ALA A 20 3.83 -8.89 2.53
CA ALA A 20 3.74 -8.12 1.29
C ALA A 20 5.11 -8.02 0.60
N LEU A 21 5.09 -8.16 -0.72
CA LEU A 21 6.32 -8.10 -1.54
C LEU A 21 6.39 -6.86 -2.42
N ASP A 22 5.25 -6.21 -2.66
CA ASP A 22 5.20 -5.02 -3.50
C ASP A 22 4.04 -4.09 -3.14
N TRP A 23 4.24 -2.81 -3.47
CA TRP A 23 3.29 -1.72 -3.31
C TRP A 23 3.30 -0.87 -4.57
N GLU A 24 2.13 -0.65 -5.18
CA GLU A 24 2.02 0.19 -6.38
C GLU A 24 1.01 1.32 -6.17
N TYR A 25 1.45 2.55 -6.44
CA TYR A 25 0.59 3.73 -6.39
C TYR A 25 0.14 4.11 -7.79
N PHE A 26 -1.15 4.35 -7.97
CA PHE A 26 -1.69 4.80 -9.25
C PHE A 26 -2.93 5.68 -9.10
N THR A 27 -3.36 6.28 -10.20
CA THR A 27 -4.57 7.11 -10.24
C THR A 27 -5.55 6.63 -11.31
N ILE A 28 -6.84 6.75 -11.00
CA ILE A 28 -7.92 6.58 -11.97
C ILE A 28 -8.79 7.83 -11.90
N GLY A 29 -8.66 8.71 -12.89
CA GLY A 29 -9.28 10.03 -12.84
C GLY A 29 -8.69 10.88 -11.71
N SER A 30 -9.56 11.39 -10.82
CA SER A 30 -9.15 12.15 -9.63
C SER A 30 -8.89 11.27 -8.40
N ASP A 31 -9.15 9.97 -8.49
CA ASP A 31 -8.99 9.06 -7.37
C ASP A 31 -7.56 8.51 -7.32
N HIS A 32 -7.02 8.43 -6.11
CA HIS A 32 -5.68 7.95 -5.83
C HIS A 32 -5.75 6.60 -5.12
N TYR A 33 -4.99 5.64 -5.61
CA TYR A 33 -4.99 4.26 -5.14
C TYR A 33 -3.60 3.80 -4.75
N LEU A 34 -3.57 2.81 -3.86
CA LEU A 34 -2.36 2.14 -3.42
C LEU A 34 -2.66 0.65 -3.31
N ALA A 35 -2.09 -0.17 -4.17
CA ALA A 35 -2.24 -1.62 -4.17
C ALA A 35 -1.10 -2.28 -3.38
N VAL A 36 -1.42 -3.37 -2.67
CA VAL A 36 -0.47 -4.15 -1.88
C VAL A 36 -0.50 -5.60 -2.31
N ALA A 37 0.64 -6.14 -2.71
CA ALA A 37 0.78 -7.55 -3.07
C ALA A 37 1.05 -8.39 -1.81
N ASN A 38 -0.01 -8.84 -1.13
CA ASN A 38 0.13 -9.76 0.00
C ASN A 38 0.48 -11.16 -0.51
N HIS A 39 1.69 -11.63 -0.20
CA HIS A 39 2.21 -12.89 -0.75
C HIS A 39 1.83 -14.10 0.10
N HIS A 40 1.97 -14.00 1.43
CA HIS A 40 1.80 -15.15 2.32
C HIS A 40 1.69 -14.74 3.79
N ASN A 41 1.23 -15.68 4.61
CA ASN A 41 1.38 -15.66 6.06
C ASN A 41 2.10 -16.95 6.49
N ASP A 42 2.18 -17.19 7.79
CA ASP A 42 2.90 -18.34 8.35
C ASP A 42 2.32 -19.71 7.93
N SER A 43 1.13 -19.75 7.31
CA SER A 43 0.42 -20.99 7.00
C SER A 43 0.07 -21.17 5.52
N THR A 44 -0.08 -20.11 4.74
CA THR A 44 -0.59 -20.20 3.36
C THR A 44 -0.18 -19.01 2.49
N TYR A 45 -0.23 -19.24 1.17
CA TYR A 45 -0.09 -18.23 0.13
C TYR A 45 -1.45 -17.77 -0.42
N ASN A 46 -2.56 -18.46 -0.07
CA ASN A 46 -3.91 -18.08 -0.50
C ASN A 46 -4.42 -16.92 0.36
N ILE A 47 -3.92 -15.74 0.06
CA ILE A 47 -4.18 -14.50 0.79
C ILE A 47 -4.59 -13.42 -0.19
N ASN A 48 -5.59 -12.64 0.23
CA ASN A 48 -6.03 -11.51 -0.56
C ASN A 48 -5.01 -10.38 -0.53
N SER A 49 -4.76 -9.81 -1.69
CA SER A 49 -4.13 -8.51 -1.83
C SER A 49 -5.14 -7.40 -1.53
N THR A 50 -4.65 -6.21 -1.20
CA THR A 50 -5.51 -5.11 -0.76
C THR A 50 -5.31 -3.89 -1.63
N LEU A 51 -6.40 -3.29 -2.09
CA LEU A 51 -6.43 -2.01 -2.76
C LEU A 51 -6.94 -0.96 -1.77
N TYR A 52 -6.13 0.06 -1.52
CA TYR A 52 -6.49 1.21 -0.72
C TYR A 52 -6.84 2.38 -1.62
N ARG A 53 -7.76 3.25 -1.17
CA ARG A 53 -8.08 4.52 -1.81
C ARG A 53 -7.81 5.67 -0.85
N TRP A 54 -7.26 6.76 -1.38
CA TRP A 54 -7.06 7.99 -0.63
C TRP A 54 -8.39 8.64 -0.23
N HIS A 55 -8.50 9.00 1.04
CA HIS A 55 -9.69 9.65 1.61
C HIS A 55 -9.43 11.07 2.11
N GLY A 56 -8.39 11.75 1.59
CA GLY A 56 -8.06 13.13 1.94
C GLY A 56 -7.07 13.29 3.09
N ALA A 57 -6.95 12.28 3.95
CA ALA A 57 -6.02 12.28 5.09
C ALA A 57 -5.25 10.97 5.27
N SER A 58 -5.72 9.86 4.70
CA SER A 58 -5.08 8.55 4.78
C SER A 58 -5.54 7.65 3.63
N PHE A 59 -4.78 6.59 3.39
CA PHE A 59 -5.22 5.47 2.55
C PHE A 59 -6.09 4.53 3.39
N VAL A 60 -7.32 4.29 2.92
CA VAL A 60 -8.29 3.41 3.57
C VAL A 60 -8.57 2.24 2.65
N GLU A 61 -8.72 1.04 3.21
CA GLU A 61 -9.04 -0.16 2.43
C GLU A 61 -10.31 0.08 1.62
N TYR A 62 -10.21 -0.11 0.30
CA TYR A 62 -11.29 0.07 -0.65
C TYR A 62 -11.80 -1.27 -1.16
N GLN A 63 -10.88 -2.21 -1.43
CA GLN A 63 -11.22 -3.52 -1.95
C GLN A 63 -10.21 -4.59 -1.51
N SER A 64 -10.73 -5.78 -1.21
CA SER A 64 -9.94 -7.00 -1.05
C SER A 64 -9.97 -7.80 -2.36
N ILE A 65 -8.80 -8.19 -2.86
CA ILE A 65 -8.63 -8.86 -4.15
C ILE A 65 -8.12 -10.29 -3.88
N PRO A 66 -8.91 -11.33 -4.19
CA PRO A 66 -8.45 -12.71 -4.07
C PRO A 66 -7.20 -12.95 -4.91
N THR A 67 -6.11 -13.29 -4.24
CA THR A 67 -4.83 -13.63 -4.87
C THR A 67 -4.22 -14.86 -4.22
N GLN A 68 -3.21 -15.44 -4.86
CA GLN A 68 -2.43 -16.52 -4.29
C GLN A 68 -0.95 -16.25 -4.56
N GLY A 69 -0.17 -15.92 -3.53
CA GLY A 69 1.25 -15.64 -3.69
C GLY A 69 1.54 -14.42 -4.56
N ALA A 70 0.76 -13.34 -4.41
CA ALA A 70 0.99 -12.10 -5.16
C ALA A 70 2.40 -11.56 -4.88
N ARG A 71 3.10 -11.11 -5.93
CA ARG A 71 4.48 -10.61 -5.83
C ARG A 71 4.67 -9.18 -6.29
N ASP A 72 3.76 -8.72 -7.14
CA ASP A 72 4.00 -7.55 -7.98
C ASP A 72 2.65 -6.97 -8.39
N TRP A 73 2.58 -5.65 -8.39
CA TRP A 73 1.55 -4.86 -9.03
C TRP A 73 2.22 -3.92 -10.04
N GLU A 74 1.61 -3.77 -11.21
CA GLU A 74 2.07 -2.80 -12.21
C GLU A 74 0.84 -2.11 -12.77
N PHE A 75 0.92 -0.79 -12.96
CA PHE A 75 -0.17 0.02 -13.49
C PHE A 75 0.26 0.85 -14.71
#